data_AF-A0A1I2BUH6-F1
#
_entry.id   AF-A0A1I2BUH6-F1
#
_cell.length_a   1.000
_cell.length_b   1.000
_cell.length_c   1.000
_cell.angle_alpha   90.00
_cell.angle_beta   90.00
_cell.angle_gamma   90.00
#
_symmetry.space_group_name_H-M   'P 1'
#
loop_
_entity.id
_entity.type
_entity.pdbx_description
1 polymer ?
#
loop_
_entity_poly.entity_id
_entity_poly.type
_entity_poly.pdbx_seq_one_letter_code
_entity_poly.pdbx_strand_id
1 'polypeptide(L)'
;SGSPYDNAIAERINGILKTEFGLHETFGSFEQAKKQVESAISKYNYLRPHFSCGLKTPQYKHAYVEPRTPKQNQDYLNHSQVNSGIPVTE
;
A
#
# COMPACT_ATOMS: atom_id res chain seq x y z
N SER A 1 3.29 7.89 12.28
CA SER A 1 4.72 7.65 12.60
C SER A 1 5.55 8.36 11.56
N GLY A 2 6.37 9.36 11.92
CA GLY A 2 7.36 9.94 10.99
C GLY A 2 8.53 8.99 10.73
N SER A 3 8.24 7.70 10.50
CA SER A 3 9.22 6.64 10.40
C SER A 3 9.97 6.75 9.06
N PRO A 4 11.31 6.70 9.05
CA PRO A 4 12.08 6.66 7.81
C PRO A 4 11.67 5.51 6.87
N TYR A 5 11.23 4.38 7.43
CA TYR A 5 10.76 3.24 6.66
C TYR A 5 9.46 3.55 5.89
N ASP A 6 8.47 4.15 6.56
CA ASP A 6 7.20 4.53 5.94
C ASP A 6 7.43 5.59 4.84
N ASN A 7 8.36 6.51 5.08
CA ASN A 7 8.76 7.52 4.09
C ASN A 7 9.38 6.89 2.85
N ALA A 8 10.31 5.93 3.01
CA ALA A 8 10.94 5.26 1.88
C ALA A 8 9.91 4.50 1.00
N ILE A 9 8.90 3.89 1.63
CA ILE A 9 7.78 3.26 0.91
C ILE A 9 6.97 4.32 0.16
N ALA A 10 6.60 5.41 0.82
CA ALA A 10 5.84 6.50 0.21
C ALA A 10 6.59 7.13 -0.97
N GLU A 11 7.89 7.37 -0.84
CA GLU A 11 8.75 7.88 -1.92
C GLU A 11 8.76 6.96 -3.12
N ARG A 12 8.87 5.64 -2.91
CA ARG A 12 8.84 4.67 -4.01
C ARG A 12 7.51 4.69 -4.75
N ILE A 13 6.40 4.73 -4.02
CA ILE A 13 5.06 4.81 -4.61
C ILE A 13 4.92 6.12 -5.39
N ASN A 14 5.28 7.25 -4.78
CA ASN A 14 5.21 8.57 -5.40
C ASN A 14 6.08 8.68 -6.65
N GLY A 15 7.25 8.04 -6.67
CA GLY A 15 8.10 7.93 -7.85
C GLY A 15 7.36 7.26 -9.00
N ILE A 16 6.80 6.07 -8.76
CA ILE A 16 6.04 5.31 -9.77
C ILE A 16 4.85 6.12 -10.30
N LEU A 17 4.03 6.69 -9.41
CA LEU A 17 2.84 7.43 -9.85
C LEU A 17 3.21 8.65 -10.71
N LYS A 18 4.30 9.34 -10.39
CA LYS A 18 4.81 10.47 -11.17
C LYS A 18 5.38 10.04 -12.51
N THR A 19 6.26 9.05 -12.54
CA THR A 19 7.01 8.67 -13.75
C THR A 19 6.20 7.80 -14.71
N GLU A 20 5.37 6.89 -14.20
CA GLU A 20 4.67 5.90 -15.04
C GLU A 20 3.22 6.29 -15.34
N PHE A 21 2.58 7.12 -14.49
CA PHE A 21 1.16 7.44 -14.61
C PHE A 21 0.86 8.93 -14.79
N GLY A 22 1.84 9.72 -15.26
CA GLY A 22 1.61 11.09 -15.71
C GLY A 22 1.35 12.10 -14.60
N LEU A 23 1.59 11.77 -13.32
CA LEU A 23 1.44 12.74 -12.23
C LEU A 23 2.61 13.74 -12.13
N HIS A 24 3.59 13.66 -13.02
CA HIS A 24 4.63 14.69 -13.14
C HIS A 24 4.19 15.90 -13.98
N GLU A 25 3.04 15.80 -14.66
CA GLU A 25 2.51 16.87 -15.51
C GLU A 25 1.86 18.00 -14.69
N THR A 26 1.69 19.16 -15.32
CA THR A 26 0.91 20.26 -14.77
C THR A 26 -0.53 20.16 -15.25
N PHE A 27 -1.50 20.30 -14.34
CA PHE A 27 -2.92 20.22 -14.65
C PHE A 27 -3.54 21.62 -14.68
N GLY A 28 -4.45 21.86 -15.63
CA GLY A 28 -5.11 23.15 -15.82
C GLY A 28 -6.24 23.41 -14.81
N SER A 29 -6.74 22.38 -14.13
CA SER A 29 -7.70 22.53 -13.03
C SER A 29 -7.52 21.45 -11.97
N PHE A 30 -8.09 21.71 -10.78
CA PHE A 30 -8.16 20.72 -9.71
C PHE A 30 -8.92 19.46 -10.17
N GLU A 31 -10.00 19.57 -10.95
CA GLU A 31 -10.74 18.39 -11.39
C GLU A 31 -9.90 17.52 -12.36
N GLN A 32 -9.11 18.15 -13.22
CA GLN A 32 -8.18 17.40 -14.09
C GLN A 32 -7.13 16.65 -13.27
N ALA A 33 -6.51 17.34 -12.30
CA ALA A 33 -5.54 16.71 -11.40
C ALA A 33 -6.17 15.55 -10.62
N LYS A 34 -7.36 15.76 -10.05
CA LYS A 34 -8.09 14.72 -9.31
C LYS A 34 -8.37 13.49 -10.16
N LYS A 35 -8.88 13.67 -11.39
CA LYS A 35 -9.13 12.56 -12.32
C LYS A 35 -7.86 11.81 -12.67
N GLN A 36 -6.75 12.52 -12.89
CA GLN A 36 -5.47 11.88 -13.17
C GLN A 36 -4.96 11.08 -11.98
N VAL A 37 -5.09 11.61 -10.76
CA VAL A 37 -4.71 10.90 -9.52
C VAL A 37 -5.55 9.64 -9.34
N GLU A 38 -6.86 9.71 -9.51
CA GLU A 38 -7.76 8.54 -9.44
C GLU A 38 -7.38 7.48 -10.49
N SER A 39 -7.07 7.91 -11.72
CA SER A 39 -6.58 7.01 -12.78
C SER A 39 -5.25 6.36 -12.42
N ALA A 40 -4.29 7.13 -11.90
CA ALA A 40 -2.98 6.64 -11.50
C ALA A 40 -3.06 5.60 -10.38
N ILE A 41 -3.89 5.86 -9.35
CA ILE A 41 -4.14 4.92 -8.26
C ILE A 41 -4.76 3.61 -8.80
N SER A 42 -5.75 3.72 -9.68
CA SER A 42 -6.38 2.56 -10.30
C SER A 42 -5.36 1.73 -11.11
N LYS A 43 -4.55 2.38 -11.94
CA LYS A 43 -3.50 1.71 -12.73
C LYS A 43 -2.47 1.02 -11.83
N TYR A 44 -2.03 1.68 -10.76
CA TYR A 44 -1.09 1.11 -9.79
C TYR A 44 -1.64 -0.17 -9.14
N ASN A 45 -2.90 -0.13 -8.71
CA ASN A 45 -3.53 -1.22 -7.96
C ASN A 45 -3.98 -2.39 -8.83
N TYR A 46 -4.47 -2.11 -10.04
CA TYR A 46 -5.16 -3.10 -10.86
C TYR A 46 -4.42 -3.52 -12.13
N LEU A 47 -3.51 -2.69 -12.64
CA LEU A 47 -2.84 -2.96 -13.93
C LEU A 47 -1.35 -3.24 -13.80
N ARG A 48 -0.66 -2.60 -12.85
CA ARG A 48 0.79 -2.73 -12.71
C ARG A 48 1.18 -4.00 -11.93
N PRO A 49 1.95 -4.93 -12.52
CA PRO A 49 2.55 -6.02 -11.76
C PRO A 49 3.72 -5.52 -10.91
N HIS A 50 3.88 -6.04 -9.69
CA HIS A 50 5.00 -5.67 -8.80
C HIS A 50 5.81 -6.89 -8.39
N PHE A 51 7.14 -6.74 -8.36
CA PHE A 51 8.04 -7.80 -7.89
C PHE A 51 7.78 -8.18 -6.43
N SER A 52 7.52 -7.20 -5.56
CA SER A 52 7.11 -7.44 -4.16
C SER A 52 5.79 -8.22 -4.05
N CYS A 53 4.97 -8.19 -5.11
CA CYS A 53 3.74 -8.95 -5.23
C CYS A 53 3.92 -10.26 -6.02
N GLY A 54 5.15 -10.70 -6.32
CA GLY A 54 5.41 -11.90 -7.11
C GLY A 54 4.96 -11.77 -8.57
N LEU A 55 5.17 -10.59 -9.18
CA LEU A 55 4.69 -10.22 -10.52
C LEU A 55 3.16 -10.26 -10.66
N LYS A 56 2.45 -10.05 -9.55
CA LYS A 56 1.00 -9.84 -9.51
C LYS A 56 0.70 -8.38 -9.19
N THR A 57 -0.56 -7.97 -9.37
CA THR A 57 -0.99 -6.61 -9.02
C THR A 57 -1.20 -6.48 -7.51
N PRO A 58 -1.11 -5.27 -6.93
CA PRO A 58 -1.33 -5.08 -5.50
C PRO A 58 -2.74 -5.52 -5.10
N GLN A 59 -3.74 -5.21 -5.93
CA GLN A 59 -5.10 -5.65 -5.67
C GLN A 59 -5.19 -7.18 -5.66
N TYR A 60 -4.55 -7.87 -6.60
CA TYR A 60 -4.53 -9.33 -6.59
C TYR A 60 -3.95 -9.81 -5.25
N LYS A 61 -2.76 -9.35 -4.86
CA LYS A 61 -2.16 -9.81 -3.60
C LYS A 61 -2.98 -9.49 -2.35
N HIS A 62 -3.79 -8.45 -2.37
CA HIS A 62 -4.68 -8.13 -1.26
C HIS A 62 -5.96 -8.97 -1.24
N ALA A 63 -6.54 -9.24 -2.41
CA ALA A 63 -7.74 -10.06 -2.57
C ALA A 63 -7.48 -11.55 -2.28
N TYR A 64 -6.26 -12.02 -2.54
CA TYR A 64 -5.83 -13.38 -2.23
C TYR A 64 -5.08 -13.39 -0.89
N VAL A 65 -5.75 -13.85 0.17
CA VAL A 65 -5.07 -14.20 1.42
C VAL A 65 -4.27 -15.48 1.16
N GLU A 66 -2.99 -15.34 0.82
CA GLU A 66 -2.06 -16.48 0.79
C GLU A 66 -2.07 -17.14 2.19
N PRO A 67 -2.05 -18.48 2.29
CA PRO A 67 -1.92 -19.14 3.58
C PRO A 67 -0.65 -18.62 4.25
N ARG A 68 -0.81 -17.98 5.40
CA ARG A 68 0.31 -17.48 6.19
C ARG A 68 1.22 -18.64 6.57
N THR A 69 2.51 -18.44 6.41
CA THR A 69 3.52 -19.37 6.93
C THR A 69 3.41 -19.46 8.47
N PRO A 70 3.88 -20.56 9.09
CA PRO A 70 3.90 -20.68 10.55
C PRO A 70 4.58 -19.50 11.25
N LYS A 71 5.64 -18.95 10.66
CA LYS A 71 6.34 -17.76 11.15
C LYS A 71 5.48 -16.50 11.11
N GLN A 72 4.80 -16.25 9.99
CA GLN A 72 3.87 -15.13 9.87
C GLN A 72 2.73 -15.26 10.89
N ASN A 73 2.20 -16.47 11.11
CA ASN A 73 1.17 -16.69 12.13
C ASN A 73 1.67 -16.36 13.54
N GLN A 74 2.90 -16.74 13.90
CA GLN A 74 3.51 -16.32 15.16
C GLN A 74 3.61 -14.80 15.26
N ASP A 75 4.07 -14.12 14.21
CA ASP A 75 4.19 -12.66 14.19
C ASP A 75 2.81 -11.98 14.35
N TYR A 76 1.77 -12.48 13.67
CA TYR A 76 0.39 -11.97 13.81
C TYR A 76 -0.13 -12.15 15.24
N LEU A 77 0.08 -13.31 15.87
CA LEU A 77 -0.36 -13.57 17.24
C LEU A 77 0.36 -12.63 18.22
N ASN A 78 1.67 -12.46 18.05
CA ASN A 78 2.49 -11.58 18.89
C ASN A 78 2.05 -10.11 18.79
N HIS A 79 1.75 -9.60 17.60
CA HIS A 79 1.27 -8.22 17.43
C HIS A 79 -0.19 -8.03 17.89
N SER A 80 -1.01 -9.08 17.84
CA SER A 80 -2.39 -9.03 18.32
C SER A 80 -2.46 -8.98 19.85
N GLN A 81 -1.54 -9.64 20.55
CA GLN A 81 -1.49 -9.65 22.03
C GLN A 81 -1.01 -8.32 22.64
N VAL A 82 -0.31 -7.49 21.87
CA VAL A 82 0.14 -6.15 22.33
C VAL A 82 -1.00 -5.11 22.28
N ASN A 83 -2.04 -5.35 21.48
CA ASN A 83 -3.19 -4.43 21.32
C ASN A 83 -4.41 -4.77 22.20
N SER A 84 -4.37 -5.82 23.02
CA SER A 84 -5.46 -6.19 23.94
C SER A 84 -5.31 -5.64 25.37
N GLY A 85 -4.64 -4.50 25.53
CA GLY A 85 -4.65 -3.72 26.77
C GLY A 85 -6.02 -3.08 27.02
N ILE A 86 -7.04 -3.88 27.29
CA ILE A 86 -8.26 -3.46 27.98
C ILE A 86 -8.01 -3.73 29.47
N PRO A 87 -8.08 -2.73 30.36
CA PRO A 87 -7.91 -2.96 31.79
C PRO A 87 -9.12 -3.75 32.29
N VAL A 88 -8.88 -4.94 32.83
CA VAL A 88 -9.88 -5.64 33.64
C VAL A 88 -9.92 -4.97 35.00
N THR A 89 -11.00 -4.23 35.26
CA THR A 89 -11.33 -3.68 36.57
C THR A 89 -11.68 -4.82 37.53
N GLU A 90 -11.12 -4.78 38.75
CA GLU A 90 -11.63 -5.52 39.91
C GLU A 90 -13.08 -5.14 40.25
#